data_AF-A0A7R5L7M0-F1
#
_entry.id   AF-A0A7R5L7M0-F1
#
_cell.length_a   1.000
_cell.length_b   1.000
_cell.length_c   1.000
_cell.angle_alpha   90.00
_cell.angle_beta   90.00
_cell.angle_gamma   90.00
#
_symmetry.space_group_name_H-M   'P 1'
#
loop_
_entity.id
_entity.type
_entity.pdbx_description
1 polymer ?
#
loop_
_entity_poly.entity_id
_entity_poly.type
_entity_poly.pdbx_seq_one_letter_code
_entity_poly.pdbx_strand_id
1 'polypeptide(L)'
;MPKKGGKHAEMGKETQAQCKRAKLEAACSPSALSFENPDSLFGSLISPIKEEVFFKEYWEQKPLLVQSNDPLVAAYSLSLFQLSDLKELCSQGLYYGQDGNICRCVNGEKKVLNKEGKVNYMQLKKDFDQKKATIQFHQPQRFKEELWKIQEKLECCFGSLVGSNVSITPQGSQGLPPHYDDVEVNAADPTKKLSSLLRRLAEHLDHTRELRSSDMKKDFIVHRLPPCLGCDSDSLTPGGKLPKIDSKIRLQFRDHTLISVEPDQENADEIRREMVYVYHSLRNRRDTPTVGTDDTASEDGTAQVCSCRHTKNYLSMVGFAA
;
A
#
# COMPACT_ATOMS: atom_id res chain seq x y z
N MET A 1 -43.41 -6.10 -68.21
CA MET A 1 -43.42 -4.66 -68.56
C MET A 1 -44.88 -4.19 -68.60
N PRO A 2 -45.24 -2.91 -68.31
CA PRO A 2 -44.44 -1.74 -67.87
C PRO A 2 -44.88 -1.20 -66.47
N LYS A 3 -43.99 -0.67 -65.61
CA LYS A 3 -43.47 0.74 -65.47
C LYS A 3 -44.54 1.74 -64.96
N LYS A 4 -44.29 2.76 -64.14
CA LYS A 4 -43.18 3.27 -63.28
C LYS A 4 -43.70 4.57 -62.61
N GLY A 5 -43.12 4.94 -61.47
CA GLY A 5 -42.99 6.32 -60.95
C GLY A 5 -42.79 6.27 -59.43
N GLY A 6 -41.62 6.51 -58.82
CA GLY A 6 -40.60 7.55 -59.01
C GLY A 6 -41.05 8.80 -58.25
N LYS A 7 -40.45 9.25 -57.12
CA LYS A 7 -39.05 9.69 -56.98
C LYS A 7 -38.65 9.94 -55.50
N HIS A 8 -37.35 9.70 -55.27
CA HIS A 8 -36.37 10.37 -54.40
C HIS A 8 -36.42 10.27 -52.86
N ALA A 9 -35.32 9.69 -52.36
CA ALA A 9 -34.77 9.82 -51.03
C ALA A 9 -34.17 11.22 -50.80
N GLU A 10 -34.33 11.73 -49.58
CA GLU A 10 -33.49 12.77 -49.02
C GLU A 10 -33.10 12.38 -47.59
N MET A 11 -31.84 12.66 -47.28
CA MET A 11 -31.03 12.20 -46.17
C MET A 11 -31.16 13.21 -45.02
N GLY A 12 -31.45 12.77 -43.79
CA GLY A 12 -31.67 13.72 -42.69
C GLY A 12 -31.67 13.14 -41.28
N LYS A 13 -30.46 12.98 -40.72
CA LYS A 13 -30.06 13.04 -39.31
C LYS A 13 -30.82 12.20 -38.27
N GLU A 14 -30.08 11.18 -37.79
CA GLU A 14 -30.20 10.61 -36.45
C GLU A 14 -30.29 11.70 -35.38
N THR A 15 -31.28 11.59 -34.49
CA THR A 15 -31.24 12.27 -33.19
C THR A 15 -31.10 11.19 -32.13
N GLN A 16 -29.85 10.88 -31.79
CA GLN A 16 -29.51 10.18 -30.55
C GLN A 16 -30.05 11.00 -29.38
N ALA A 17 -30.97 10.41 -28.63
CA ALA A 17 -31.44 10.96 -27.36
C ALA A 17 -30.26 10.98 -26.38
N GLN A 18 -29.64 12.15 -26.22
CA GLN A 18 -28.71 12.44 -25.13
C GLN A 18 -29.45 12.39 -23.80
N CYS A 19 -29.25 11.30 -23.06
CA CYS A 19 -29.54 11.26 -21.64
C CYS A 19 -28.49 12.14 -20.92
N LYS A 20 -28.85 13.39 -20.64
CA LYS A 20 -28.03 14.32 -19.84
C LYS A 20 -27.86 13.74 -18.44
N ARG A 21 -26.74 13.07 -18.18
CA ARG A 21 -26.33 12.71 -16.82
C ARG A 21 -25.85 14.00 -16.16
N ALA A 22 -26.68 14.54 -15.28
CA ALA A 22 -26.34 15.70 -14.47
C ALA A 22 -25.04 15.41 -13.71
N LYS A 23 -24.11 16.37 -13.79
CA LYS A 23 -22.91 16.45 -12.97
C LYS A 23 -23.35 16.58 -11.51
N LEU A 24 -23.47 15.46 -10.82
CA LEU A 24 -23.51 15.42 -9.37
C LEU A 24 -22.08 15.74 -8.93
N GLU A 25 -21.83 17.02 -8.64
CA GLU A 25 -20.69 17.41 -7.83
C GLU A 25 -20.86 16.70 -6.49
N ALA A 26 -20.06 15.67 -6.25
CA ALA A 26 -19.97 15.02 -4.97
C ALA A 26 -19.42 16.05 -3.99
N ALA A 27 -20.31 16.67 -3.22
CA ALA A 27 -19.93 17.45 -2.05
C ALA A 27 -19.08 16.55 -1.16
N CYS A 28 -17.81 16.91 -1.00
CA CYS A 28 -16.85 16.18 -0.17
C CYS A 28 -17.43 16.10 1.23
N SER A 29 -17.79 14.89 1.66
CA SER A 29 -18.12 14.65 3.07
C SER A 29 -16.90 15.08 3.90
N PRO A 30 -17.07 15.74 5.06
CA PRO A 30 -15.94 16.14 5.88
C PRO A 30 -15.08 14.90 6.17
N SER A 31 -13.87 14.86 5.62
CA SER A 31 -12.97 13.72 5.76
C SER A 31 -12.38 13.77 7.16
N ALA A 32 -12.47 12.66 7.90
CA ALA A 32 -11.88 12.56 9.24
C ALA A 32 -10.34 12.66 9.22
N LEU A 33 -9.72 12.44 8.06
CA LEU A 33 -8.27 12.51 7.85
C LEU A 33 -7.92 13.50 6.73
N SER A 34 -6.75 14.15 6.82
CA SER A 34 -6.29 15.10 5.81
C SER A 34 -5.37 14.44 4.78
N PHE A 35 -5.81 14.33 3.53
CA PHE A 35 -5.08 13.63 2.47
C PHE A 35 -4.26 14.55 1.54
N GLU A 36 -4.01 15.80 1.93
CA GLU A 36 -3.31 16.78 1.08
C GLU A 36 -1.87 16.36 0.76
N ASN A 37 -1.12 15.93 1.78
CA ASN A 37 0.25 15.44 1.67
C ASN A 37 0.52 14.36 2.76
N PRO A 38 1.68 13.67 2.74
CA PRO A 38 1.99 12.64 3.72
C PRO A 38 1.95 13.14 5.18
N ASP A 39 2.54 14.30 5.45
CA ASP A 39 2.63 14.88 6.80
C ASP A 39 1.24 15.24 7.33
N SER A 40 0.40 15.90 6.51
CA SER A 40 -0.97 16.25 6.90
C SER A 40 -1.82 15.03 7.25
N LEU A 41 -1.60 13.91 6.54
CA LEU A 41 -2.29 12.66 6.85
C LEU A 41 -1.85 12.16 8.21
N PHE A 42 -0.54 12.03 8.42
CA PHE A 42 0.01 11.52 9.65
C PHE A 42 -0.41 12.39 10.85
N GLY A 43 -0.26 13.71 10.76
CA GLY A 43 -0.71 14.63 11.80
C GLY A 43 -2.21 14.53 12.11
N SER A 44 -3.07 14.34 11.09
CA SER A 44 -4.50 14.12 11.32
C SER A 44 -4.81 12.77 12.00
N LEU A 45 -4.02 11.73 11.72
CA LEU A 45 -4.18 10.40 12.28
C LEU A 45 -3.86 10.34 13.78
N ILE A 46 -2.83 11.09 14.22
CA ILE A 46 -2.40 11.13 15.63
C ILE A 46 -2.99 12.32 16.41
N SER A 47 -3.86 13.10 15.77
CA SER A 47 -4.50 14.26 16.40
C SER A 47 -5.15 13.91 17.74
N PRO A 48 -4.99 14.74 18.79
CA PRO A 48 -4.42 16.09 18.79
C PRO A 48 -2.90 16.14 19.03
N ILE A 49 -2.19 15.01 18.99
CA ILE A 49 -0.75 14.97 19.20
C ILE A 49 -0.04 15.54 17.97
N LYS A 50 0.88 16.48 18.19
CA LYS A 50 1.72 17.03 17.11
C LYS A 50 2.81 16.04 16.71
N GLU A 51 3.17 16.03 15.44
CA GLU A 51 4.17 15.12 14.89
C GLU A 51 5.53 15.26 15.59
N GLU A 52 5.95 16.49 15.90
CA GLU A 52 7.23 16.72 16.58
C GLU A 52 7.23 16.15 18.00
N VAL A 53 6.07 16.17 18.67
CA VAL A 53 5.91 15.57 20.01
C VAL A 53 5.89 14.05 19.90
N PHE A 54 5.20 13.50 18.90
CA PHE A 54 5.17 12.06 18.65
C PHE A 54 6.57 11.49 18.44
N PHE A 55 7.34 12.04 17.50
CA PHE A 55 8.68 11.54 17.20
C PHE A 55 9.68 11.76 18.34
N LYS A 56 9.52 12.84 19.11
CA LYS A 56 10.42 13.15 20.22
C LYS A 56 10.16 12.32 21.47
N GLU A 57 8.89 12.06 21.80
CA GLU A 57 8.53 11.50 23.11
C GLU A 57 7.96 10.09 23.07
N TYR A 58 7.40 9.65 21.94
CA TYR A 58 6.64 8.40 21.85
C TYR A 58 7.29 7.38 20.92
N TRP A 59 7.70 7.82 19.72
CA TRP A 59 8.34 6.95 18.73
C TRP A 59 9.51 6.18 19.35
N GLU A 60 9.46 4.85 19.22
CA GLU A 60 10.46 3.89 19.76
C GLU A 60 10.75 4.02 21.27
N GLN A 61 9.89 4.70 22.04
CA GLN A 61 10.13 5.00 23.46
C GLN A 61 9.03 4.49 24.38
N LYS A 62 7.77 4.83 24.09
CA LYS A 62 6.63 4.47 24.95
C LYS A 62 5.31 4.46 24.17
N PRO A 63 4.31 3.68 24.63
CA PRO A 63 2.99 3.68 24.02
C PRO A 63 2.32 5.07 24.05
N LEU A 64 1.63 5.41 22.97
CA LEU A 64 0.73 6.55 22.88
C LEU A 64 -0.74 6.06 22.87
N LEU A 65 -1.56 6.59 23.76
CA LEU A 65 -3.01 6.37 23.75
C LEU A 65 -3.72 7.66 23.32
N VAL A 66 -4.38 7.62 22.17
CA VAL A 66 -5.24 8.70 21.68
C VAL A 66 -6.70 8.28 21.83
N GLN A 67 -7.45 9.00 22.67
CA GLN A 67 -8.89 8.79 22.83
C GLN A 67 -9.64 9.91 22.13
N SER A 68 -10.44 9.56 21.12
CA SER A 68 -11.33 10.49 20.43
C SER A 68 -12.78 10.16 20.75
N ASN A 69 -13.54 11.18 21.13
CA ASN A 69 -14.99 11.10 21.31
C ASN A 69 -15.76 11.69 20.10
N ASP A 70 -15.06 11.96 18.99
CA ASP A 70 -15.66 12.51 17.78
C ASP A 70 -16.45 11.42 17.03
N PRO A 71 -17.79 11.57 16.88
CA PRO A 71 -18.61 10.62 16.14
C PRO A 71 -18.20 10.45 14.67
N LEU A 72 -17.62 11.48 14.05
CA LEU A 72 -17.17 11.42 12.66
C LEU A 72 -15.92 10.53 12.52
N VAL A 73 -14.97 10.67 13.44
CA VAL A 73 -13.77 9.80 13.49
C VAL A 73 -14.20 8.36 13.75
N ALA A 74 -15.11 8.14 14.70
CA ALA A 74 -15.64 6.81 14.99
C ALA A 74 -16.34 6.18 13.76
N ALA A 75 -17.21 6.92 13.09
CA ALA A 75 -17.89 6.45 11.88
C ALA A 75 -16.89 6.16 10.74
N TYR A 76 -15.87 7.01 10.57
CA TYR A 76 -14.82 6.82 9.59
C TYR A 76 -13.99 5.56 9.87
N SER A 77 -13.51 5.36 11.10
CA SER A 77 -12.76 4.16 11.47
C SER A 77 -13.56 2.87 11.26
N LEU A 78 -14.86 2.88 11.57
CA LEU A 78 -15.77 1.76 11.32
C LEU A 78 -16.03 1.50 9.84
N SER A 79 -15.80 2.48 8.96
CA SER A 79 -15.97 2.33 7.51
C SER A 79 -14.77 1.67 6.82
N LEU A 80 -13.58 1.67 7.46
CA LEU A 80 -12.34 1.17 6.86
C LEU A 80 -12.39 -0.33 6.53
N PHE A 81 -12.99 -1.13 7.42
CA PHE A 81 -13.20 -2.56 7.21
C PHE A 81 -14.33 -3.08 8.10
N GLN A 82 -15.26 -3.84 7.54
CA GLN A 82 -16.39 -4.39 8.27
C GLN A 82 -16.48 -5.91 8.12
N LEU A 83 -17.08 -6.58 9.12
CA LEU A 83 -17.35 -8.02 9.05
C LEU A 83 -18.22 -8.38 7.81
N SER A 84 -19.10 -7.48 7.38
CA SER A 84 -19.94 -7.63 6.19
C SER A 84 -19.13 -7.68 4.88
N ASP A 85 -17.95 -7.04 4.83
CA ASP A 85 -17.10 -7.04 3.63
C ASP A 85 -16.59 -8.45 3.29
N LEU A 86 -16.42 -9.31 4.31
CA LEU A 86 -15.86 -10.64 4.15
C LEU A 86 -16.65 -11.54 3.19
N LYS A 87 -17.95 -11.32 3.04
CA LYS A 87 -18.77 -12.11 2.11
C LYS A 87 -18.31 -11.91 0.67
N GLU A 88 -18.13 -10.66 0.27
CA GLU A 88 -17.68 -10.30 -1.06
C GLU A 88 -16.21 -10.66 -1.25
N LEU A 89 -15.35 -10.35 -0.26
CA LEU A 89 -13.93 -10.68 -0.32
C LEU A 89 -13.70 -12.20 -0.48
N CYS A 90 -14.40 -13.05 0.27
CA CYS A 90 -14.31 -14.50 0.08
C CYS A 90 -14.71 -14.94 -1.34
N SER A 91 -15.64 -14.25 -2.01
CA SER A 91 -16.04 -14.57 -3.39
C SER A 91 -14.95 -14.24 -4.42
N GLN A 92 -14.03 -13.34 -4.07
CA GLN A 92 -12.85 -13.01 -4.88
C GLN A 92 -11.71 -14.04 -4.74
N GLY A 93 -11.85 -15.01 -3.82
CA GLY A 93 -10.94 -16.17 -3.73
C GLY A 93 -9.80 -16.04 -2.74
N LEU A 94 -10.11 -15.70 -1.48
CA LEU A 94 -9.15 -15.68 -0.38
C LEU A 94 -8.68 -17.09 0.02
N TYR A 95 -7.48 -17.20 0.56
CA TYR A 95 -6.86 -18.43 1.07
C TYR A 95 -6.49 -18.32 2.54
N TYR A 96 -6.70 -19.40 3.30
CA TYR A 96 -6.21 -19.49 4.68
C TYR A 96 -4.68 -19.42 4.73
N GLY A 97 -4.13 -18.79 5.77
CA GLY A 97 -2.69 -18.58 5.94
C GLY A 97 -2.18 -17.40 5.14
N GLN A 98 -2.51 -17.32 3.84
CA GLN A 98 -2.11 -16.22 2.96
C GLN A 98 -2.90 -14.94 3.26
N ASP A 99 -4.22 -14.97 3.08
CA ASP A 99 -5.07 -13.78 3.18
C ASP A 99 -5.69 -13.61 4.57
N GLY A 100 -5.67 -14.67 5.38
CA GLY A 100 -6.11 -14.56 6.75
C GLY A 100 -6.06 -15.86 7.55
N ASN A 101 -6.16 -15.70 8.87
CA ASN A 101 -6.11 -16.77 9.84
C ASN A 101 -7.35 -16.72 10.75
N ILE A 102 -7.83 -17.90 11.14
CA ILE A 102 -8.91 -18.06 12.12
C ILE A 102 -8.29 -18.66 13.36
N CYS A 103 -8.49 -18.00 14.50
CA CYS A 103 -7.88 -18.46 15.74
C CYS A 103 -8.75 -18.19 16.96
N ARG A 104 -8.43 -18.84 18.06
CA ARG A 104 -9.02 -18.58 19.37
C ARG A 104 -7.98 -18.82 20.46
N CYS A 105 -8.03 -18.02 21.52
CA CYS A 105 -7.27 -18.28 22.72
C CYS A 105 -7.98 -19.34 23.56
N VAL A 106 -7.29 -20.44 23.84
CA VAL A 106 -7.78 -21.53 24.69
C VAL A 106 -6.69 -21.79 25.73
N ASN A 107 -7.02 -21.63 27.01
CA ASN A 107 -6.09 -21.85 28.14
C ASN A 107 -4.76 -21.07 28.01
N GLY A 108 -4.81 -19.84 27.50
CA GLY A 108 -3.60 -19.02 27.32
C GLY A 108 -2.79 -19.36 26.07
N GLU A 109 -3.27 -20.23 25.19
CA GLU A 109 -2.59 -20.61 23.95
C GLU A 109 -3.40 -20.24 22.70
N LYS A 110 -2.71 -19.87 21.61
CA LYS A 110 -3.33 -19.60 20.31
C LYS A 110 -3.68 -20.93 19.63
N LYS A 111 -4.97 -21.24 19.50
CA LYS A 111 -5.45 -22.35 18.68
C LYS A 111 -5.85 -21.86 17.30
N VAL A 112 -5.14 -22.33 16.27
CA VAL A 112 -5.46 -22.06 14.86
C VAL A 112 -6.58 -22.99 14.39
N LEU A 113 -7.54 -22.44 13.64
CA LEU A 113 -8.77 -23.09 13.17
C LEU A 113 -8.85 -23.11 11.63
N ASN A 114 -7.78 -22.68 10.95
CA ASN A 114 -7.68 -22.66 9.49
C ASN A 114 -8.07 -23.99 8.87
N LYS A 115 -8.58 -23.90 7.64
CA LYS A 115 -8.75 -25.04 6.73
C LYS A 115 -7.73 -24.96 5.62
N GLU A 116 -7.64 -26.02 4.83
CA GLU A 116 -6.83 -26.01 3.62
C GLU A 116 -7.53 -25.25 2.50
N GLY A 117 -6.75 -24.52 1.70
CA GLY A 117 -7.23 -23.85 0.49
C GLY A 117 -8.08 -22.60 0.75
N LYS A 118 -9.10 -22.42 -0.10
CA LYS A 118 -9.90 -21.20 -0.16
C LYS A 118 -10.80 -21.02 1.07
N VAL A 119 -10.93 -19.77 1.52
CA VAL A 119 -11.82 -19.38 2.62
C VAL A 119 -13.27 -19.40 2.14
N ASN A 120 -14.07 -20.33 2.66
CA ASN A 120 -15.51 -20.35 2.47
C ASN A 120 -16.20 -19.43 3.49
N TYR A 121 -16.96 -18.43 3.02
CA TYR A 121 -17.63 -17.45 3.90
C TYR A 121 -18.61 -18.10 4.90
N MET A 122 -19.36 -19.13 4.51
CA MET A 122 -20.31 -19.78 5.42
C MET A 122 -19.59 -20.50 6.56
N GLN A 123 -18.46 -21.14 6.25
CA GLN A 123 -17.62 -21.79 7.26
C GLN A 123 -16.95 -20.75 8.18
N LEU A 124 -16.43 -19.67 7.60
CA LEU A 124 -15.85 -18.54 8.33
C LEU A 124 -16.86 -17.96 9.34
N LYS A 125 -18.08 -17.69 8.87
CA LYS A 125 -19.17 -17.16 9.70
C LYS A 125 -19.60 -18.13 10.79
N LYS A 126 -19.65 -19.43 10.48
CA LYS A 126 -19.92 -20.49 11.46
C LYS A 126 -18.86 -20.53 12.56
N ASP A 127 -17.57 -20.45 12.21
CA ASP A 127 -16.47 -20.45 13.18
C ASP A 127 -16.50 -19.18 14.06
N PHE A 128 -16.78 -18.02 13.46
CA PHE A 128 -16.96 -16.77 14.20
C PHE A 128 -18.14 -16.85 15.19
N ASP A 129 -19.34 -17.22 14.72
CA ASP A 129 -20.56 -17.17 15.53
C ASP A 129 -20.59 -18.29 16.59
N GLN A 130 -20.26 -19.53 16.21
CA GLN A 130 -20.44 -20.71 17.05
C GLN A 130 -19.19 -21.05 17.86
N LYS A 131 -18.00 -20.96 17.26
CA LYS A 131 -16.74 -21.28 17.96
C LYS A 131 -16.13 -20.10 18.68
N LYS A 132 -16.74 -18.91 18.55
CA LYS A 132 -16.21 -17.65 19.10
C LYS A 132 -14.78 -17.40 18.64
N ALA A 133 -14.52 -17.68 17.36
CA ALA A 133 -13.21 -17.52 16.76
C ALA A 133 -12.99 -16.07 16.32
N THR A 134 -11.74 -15.63 16.41
CA THR A 134 -11.26 -14.36 15.85
C THR A 134 -10.80 -14.55 14.42
N ILE A 135 -11.17 -13.60 13.57
CA ILE A 135 -10.74 -13.51 12.17
C ILE A 135 -9.57 -12.53 12.12
N GLN A 136 -8.43 -12.97 11.61
CA GLN A 136 -7.28 -12.13 11.27
C GLN A 136 -7.20 -12.02 9.76
N PHE A 137 -7.51 -10.87 9.19
CA PHE A 137 -7.42 -10.62 7.76
C PHE A 137 -6.13 -9.88 7.46
N HIS A 138 -5.37 -10.36 6.47
CA HIS A 138 -4.06 -9.81 6.12
C HIS A 138 -4.14 -8.87 4.92
N GLN A 139 -3.41 -7.76 5.02
CA GLN A 139 -3.21 -6.80 3.94
C GLN A 139 -4.54 -6.35 3.28
N PRO A 140 -5.50 -5.82 4.06
CA PRO A 140 -6.81 -5.39 3.57
C PRO A 140 -6.76 -4.25 2.54
N GLN A 141 -5.66 -3.48 2.50
CA GLN A 141 -5.44 -2.42 1.51
C GLN A 141 -5.46 -2.92 0.07
N ARG A 142 -5.18 -4.21 -0.16
CA ARG A 142 -5.33 -4.84 -1.49
C ARG A 142 -6.76 -4.73 -2.03
N PHE A 143 -7.74 -4.69 -1.12
CA PHE A 143 -9.16 -4.73 -1.46
C PHE A 143 -9.92 -3.46 -1.07
N LYS A 144 -9.42 -2.70 -0.08
CA LYS A 144 -10.08 -1.50 0.44
C LYS A 144 -9.33 -0.24 0.02
N GLU A 145 -9.96 0.57 -0.82
CA GLU A 145 -9.39 1.80 -1.40
C GLU A 145 -8.91 2.77 -0.32
N GLU A 146 -9.73 3.00 0.71
CA GLU A 146 -9.39 3.97 1.76
C GLU A 146 -8.15 3.53 2.57
N LEU A 147 -8.00 2.23 2.83
CA LEU A 147 -6.82 1.68 3.48
C LEU A 147 -5.57 1.77 2.59
N TRP A 148 -5.70 1.57 1.28
CA TRP A 148 -4.61 1.82 0.33
C TRP A 148 -4.16 3.28 0.38
N LYS A 149 -5.11 4.21 0.29
CA LYS A 149 -4.84 5.65 0.35
C LYS A 149 -4.13 6.08 1.63
N ILE A 150 -4.54 5.53 2.78
CA ILE A 150 -3.90 5.80 4.07
C ILE A 150 -2.47 5.24 4.07
N GLN A 151 -2.32 3.95 3.76
CA GLN A 151 -1.03 3.28 3.88
C GLN A 151 0.01 3.79 2.90
N GLU A 152 -0.36 4.05 1.64
CA GLU A 152 0.56 4.59 0.64
C GLU A 152 1.18 5.92 1.09
N LYS A 153 0.37 6.82 1.66
CA LYS A 153 0.85 8.08 2.22
C LYS A 153 1.69 7.88 3.48
N LEU A 154 1.37 6.91 4.31
CA LEU A 154 2.23 6.57 5.45
C LEU A 154 3.58 5.99 4.98
N GLU A 155 3.63 5.22 3.90
CA GLU A 155 4.90 4.79 3.27
C GLU A 155 5.70 6.00 2.78
N CYS A 156 5.04 7.02 2.22
CA CYS A 156 5.69 8.29 1.87
C CYS A 156 6.23 9.04 3.10
N CYS A 157 5.48 9.08 4.21
CA CYS A 157 5.86 9.78 5.43
C CYS A 157 7.04 9.09 6.15
N PHE A 158 6.98 7.76 6.32
CA PHE A 158 7.98 7.01 7.06
C PHE A 158 9.18 6.56 6.20
N GLY A 159 9.03 6.51 4.86
CA GLY A 159 10.06 5.94 3.99
C GLY A 159 10.28 4.44 4.23
N SER A 160 9.26 3.73 4.72
CA SER A 160 9.26 2.31 5.05
C SER A 160 7.97 1.67 4.57
N LEU A 161 7.98 0.35 4.33
CA LEU A 161 6.77 -0.41 4.00
C LEU A 161 5.76 -0.32 5.15
N VAL A 162 4.48 -0.14 4.80
CA VAL A 162 3.38 -0.05 5.76
C VAL A 162 2.32 -1.09 5.43
N GLY A 163 2.25 -2.13 6.27
CA GLY A 163 1.23 -3.17 6.20
C GLY A 163 0.11 -2.96 7.23
N SER A 164 -0.98 -3.72 7.10
CA SER A 164 -1.96 -3.83 8.19
C SER A 164 -2.62 -5.20 8.22
N ASN A 165 -3.15 -5.53 9.39
CA ASN A 165 -4.01 -6.68 9.61
C ASN A 165 -5.30 -6.19 10.29
N VAL A 166 -6.43 -6.82 9.98
CA VAL A 166 -7.71 -6.58 10.66
C VAL A 166 -8.01 -7.76 11.57
N SER A 167 -8.28 -7.48 12.84
CA SER A 167 -8.71 -8.49 13.80
C SER A 167 -10.17 -8.27 14.20
N ILE A 168 -11.05 -9.23 13.89
CA ILE A 168 -12.47 -9.18 14.27
C ILE A 168 -12.73 -10.28 15.30
N THR A 169 -13.04 -9.88 16.53
CA THR A 169 -13.27 -10.78 17.67
C THR A 169 -14.72 -10.70 18.12
N PRO A 170 -15.45 -11.83 18.24
CA PRO A 170 -16.81 -11.80 18.75
C PRO A 170 -16.84 -11.47 20.25
N GLN A 171 -17.92 -10.85 20.70
CA GLN A 171 -18.09 -10.47 22.11
C GLN A 171 -17.92 -11.66 23.07
N GLY A 172 -17.29 -11.41 24.22
CA GLY A 172 -17.07 -12.42 25.26
C GLY A 172 -16.04 -13.49 24.86
N SER A 173 -15.12 -13.17 23.96
CA SER A 173 -14.09 -14.10 23.49
C SER A 173 -12.74 -13.40 23.32
N GLN A 174 -11.69 -14.20 23.19
CA GLN A 174 -10.31 -13.75 23.00
C GLN A 174 -9.67 -14.54 21.86
N GLY A 175 -9.07 -13.84 20.90
CA GLY A 175 -8.41 -14.44 19.75
C GLY A 175 -6.99 -14.91 20.01
N LEU A 176 -6.18 -14.04 20.61
CA LEU A 176 -4.75 -14.26 20.85
C LEU A 176 -4.43 -14.21 22.34
N PRO A 177 -3.45 -15.00 22.82
CA PRO A 177 -2.88 -14.79 24.15
C PRO A 177 -2.05 -13.50 24.20
N PRO A 178 -1.65 -13.03 25.39
CA PRO A 178 -0.69 -11.93 25.52
C PRO A 178 0.60 -12.22 24.74
N HIS A 179 0.99 -11.30 23.86
CA HIS A 179 2.19 -11.37 23.02
C HIS A 179 2.64 -9.95 22.64
N TYR A 180 3.76 -9.86 21.92
CA TYR A 180 4.30 -8.63 21.34
C TYR A 180 4.78 -8.93 19.92
N ASP A 181 4.56 -7.98 19.03
CA ASP A 181 4.95 -8.05 17.62
C ASP A 181 6.35 -7.44 17.41
N ASP A 182 6.96 -7.72 16.26
CA ASP A 182 8.31 -7.27 15.88
C ASP A 182 8.32 -6.04 14.96
N VAL A 183 7.15 -5.46 14.72
CA VAL A 183 6.93 -4.22 13.97
C VAL A 183 6.35 -3.15 14.90
N GLU A 184 6.52 -1.87 14.56
CA GLU A 184 5.78 -0.76 15.19
C GLU A 184 4.28 -0.93 14.89
N VAL A 185 3.61 -1.67 15.77
CA VAL A 185 2.16 -1.79 15.78
C VAL A 185 1.64 -0.73 16.73
N ASN A 186 0.53 -0.09 16.38
CA ASN A 186 -0.22 0.75 17.30
C ASN A 186 -0.93 -0.14 18.37
N ALA A 187 -0.15 -0.82 19.23
CA ALA A 187 -0.51 -1.44 20.51
C ALA A 187 0.70 -2.18 21.16
N ALA A 188 1.24 -1.56 22.22
CA ALA A 188 1.94 -2.07 23.42
C ALA A 188 3.26 -2.92 23.35
N ASP A 189 4.27 -2.34 24.02
CA ASP A 189 5.55 -2.81 24.61
C ASP A 189 6.73 -3.27 23.69
N PRO A 190 7.72 -2.37 23.41
CA PRO A 190 8.74 -2.54 22.36
C PRO A 190 10.11 -3.14 22.80
N THR A 191 10.38 -3.33 24.09
CA THR A 191 11.79 -3.23 24.56
C THR A 191 12.69 -4.47 24.45
N LYS A 192 12.20 -5.67 24.08
CA LYS A 192 13.03 -6.90 24.15
C LYS A 192 13.42 -7.56 22.83
N LYS A 193 12.65 -7.41 21.74
CA LYS A 193 13.00 -8.01 20.42
C LYS A 193 13.68 -7.08 19.43
N LEU A 194 13.53 -5.76 19.54
CA LEU A 194 14.25 -4.82 18.68
C LEU A 194 15.77 -5.04 18.80
N SER A 195 16.25 -5.28 20.03
CA SER A 195 17.64 -5.69 20.27
C SER A 195 18.03 -7.00 19.57
N SER A 196 17.12 -7.98 19.44
CA SER A 196 17.39 -9.24 18.75
C SER A 196 17.31 -9.12 17.23
N LEU A 197 16.44 -8.25 16.70
CA LEU A 197 16.33 -7.95 15.27
C LEU A 197 17.56 -7.17 14.83
N LEU A 198 17.93 -6.12 15.56
CA LEU A 198 19.15 -5.35 15.32
C LEU A 198 20.40 -6.21 15.46
N ARG A 199 20.44 -7.13 16.43
CA ARG A 199 21.53 -8.09 16.57
C ARG A 199 21.54 -9.13 15.44
N ARG A 200 20.40 -9.65 14.98
CA ARG A 200 20.34 -10.55 13.80
C ARG A 200 20.74 -9.83 12.52
N LEU A 201 20.35 -8.56 12.36
CA LEU A 201 20.75 -7.72 11.24
C LEU A 201 22.24 -7.42 11.31
N ALA A 202 22.80 -7.10 12.48
CA ALA A 202 24.22 -6.92 12.69
C ALA A 202 25.02 -8.21 12.43
N GLU A 203 24.53 -9.35 12.94
CA GLU A 203 25.12 -10.67 12.66
C GLU A 203 25.03 -11.01 11.17
N HIS A 204 23.94 -10.67 10.46
CA HIS A 204 23.85 -10.85 9.01
C HIS A 204 24.82 -9.92 8.27
N LEU A 205 24.87 -8.64 8.67
CA LEU A 205 25.78 -7.61 8.14
C LEU A 205 27.27 -7.97 8.32
N ASP A 206 27.61 -8.72 9.37
CA ASP A 206 28.97 -9.20 9.62
C ASP A 206 29.35 -10.41 8.73
N HIS A 207 28.37 -11.14 8.20
CA HIS A 207 28.59 -12.35 7.38
C HIS A 207 28.38 -12.15 5.87
N THR A 208 27.52 -11.21 5.46
CA THR A 208 27.47 -10.71 4.08
C THR A 208 28.39 -9.50 3.95
N ARG A 209 29.25 -9.48 2.92
CA ARG A 209 29.99 -8.26 2.56
C ARG A 209 28.99 -7.15 2.25
N GLU A 210 28.75 -6.27 3.22
CA GLU A 210 28.00 -5.01 3.16
C GLU A 210 26.58 -5.15 2.58
N LEU A 211 25.52 -5.20 3.42
CA LEU A 211 24.22 -4.69 2.95
C LEU A 211 24.46 -3.22 2.61
N ARG A 212 24.37 -2.88 1.32
CA ARG A 212 24.50 -1.49 0.92
C ARG A 212 23.18 -0.80 1.24
N SER A 213 23.24 0.46 1.66
CA SER A 213 22.03 1.30 1.81
C SER A 213 21.16 1.29 0.54
N SER A 214 21.76 1.03 -0.64
CA SER A 214 21.04 0.80 -1.90
C SER A 214 20.08 -0.37 -1.87
N ASP A 215 20.40 -1.45 -1.17
CA ASP A 215 19.63 -2.71 -1.21
C ASP A 215 18.32 -2.55 -0.43
N MET A 216 18.37 -1.92 0.75
CA MET A 216 17.16 -1.57 1.51
C MET A 216 16.27 -0.58 0.77
N LYS A 217 16.87 0.42 0.11
CA LYS A 217 16.12 1.41 -0.69
C LYS A 217 15.45 0.77 -1.90
N LYS A 218 16.15 -0.18 -2.55
CA LYS A 218 15.59 -0.98 -3.64
C LYS A 218 14.45 -1.87 -3.17
N ASP A 219 14.63 -2.56 -2.05
CA ASP A 219 13.57 -3.38 -1.47
C ASP A 219 12.31 -2.55 -1.20
N PHE A 220 12.47 -1.38 -0.57
CA PHE A 220 11.36 -0.46 -0.35
C PHE A 220 10.68 0.00 -1.66
N ILE A 221 11.43 0.50 -2.64
CA ILE A 221 10.81 1.05 -3.87
C ILE A 221 10.11 -0.03 -4.70
N VAL A 222 10.56 -1.29 -4.61
CA VAL A 222 10.00 -2.42 -5.36
C VAL A 222 8.75 -3.00 -4.69
N HIS A 223 8.69 -3.01 -3.36
CA HIS A 223 7.59 -3.66 -2.64
C HIS A 223 6.50 -2.71 -2.17
N ARG A 224 6.78 -1.39 -2.07
CA ARG A 224 5.81 -0.40 -1.62
C ARG A 224 4.60 -0.27 -2.54
N LEU A 225 3.53 0.30 -2.02
CA LEU A 225 2.29 0.56 -2.75
C LEU A 225 2.52 1.54 -3.93
N PRO A 226 1.78 1.36 -5.04
CA PRO A 226 1.69 2.39 -6.07
C PRO A 226 0.89 3.60 -5.56
N PRO A 227 1.06 4.80 -6.15
CA PRO A 227 0.29 5.98 -5.77
C PRO A 227 -1.22 5.74 -5.85
N CYS A 228 -1.97 6.17 -4.84
CA CYS A 228 -3.43 6.06 -4.83
C CYS A 228 -4.07 7.24 -5.58
N LEU A 229 -4.26 7.09 -6.90
CA LEU A 229 -4.68 8.18 -7.81
C LEU A 229 -6.21 8.34 -7.95
N GLY A 230 -7.01 7.57 -7.19
CA GLY A 230 -8.47 7.58 -7.29
C GLY A 230 -8.98 7.04 -8.63
N CYS A 231 -10.23 7.33 -8.98
CA CYS A 231 -10.88 6.84 -10.21
C CYS A 231 -10.35 7.45 -11.53
N ASP A 232 -9.34 8.33 -11.48
CA ASP A 232 -8.74 8.95 -12.66
C ASP A 232 -7.55 8.11 -13.15
N SER A 233 -7.88 6.95 -13.73
CA SER A 233 -6.95 5.95 -14.27
C SER A 233 -5.99 6.48 -15.37
N ASP A 234 -6.22 7.68 -15.89
CA ASP A 234 -5.42 8.30 -16.96
C ASP A 234 -4.10 8.94 -16.45
N SER A 235 -3.93 9.07 -15.13
CA SER A 235 -2.88 9.90 -14.51
C SER A 235 -1.43 9.40 -14.65
N LEU A 236 -1.20 8.13 -14.96
CA LEU A 236 0.15 7.58 -15.19
C LEU A 236 0.59 7.62 -16.66
N THR A 237 -0.32 7.92 -17.59
CA THR A 237 0.06 8.15 -18.99
C THR A 237 0.64 9.56 -19.12
N PRO A 238 1.81 9.74 -19.78
CA PRO A 238 2.36 11.07 -19.99
C PRO A 238 1.36 11.97 -20.73
N GLY A 239 0.77 12.92 -20.01
CA GLY A 239 -0.16 13.90 -20.54
C GLY A 239 0.50 15.25 -20.82
N GLY A 240 -0.22 16.13 -21.52
CA GLY A 240 0.22 17.50 -21.78
C GLY A 240 1.22 17.64 -22.95
N LYS A 241 1.96 18.75 -22.97
CA LYS A 241 2.92 19.05 -24.04
C LYS A 241 4.27 18.42 -23.69
N LEU A 242 4.92 17.81 -24.69
CA LEU A 242 6.30 17.34 -24.54
C LEU A 242 7.21 18.51 -24.13
N PRO A 243 8.03 18.33 -23.07
CA PRO A 243 8.91 19.39 -22.60
C PRO A 243 9.98 19.72 -23.65
N LYS A 244 10.26 21.01 -23.80
CA LYS A 244 11.34 21.56 -24.62
C LYS A 244 12.49 22.05 -23.73
N ILE A 245 13.61 22.41 -24.34
CA ILE A 245 14.81 22.87 -23.62
C ILE A 245 14.57 24.12 -22.75
N ASP A 246 13.62 24.97 -23.14
CA ASP A 246 13.21 26.20 -22.46
C ASP A 246 12.00 25.99 -21.53
N SER A 247 11.48 24.76 -21.44
CA SER A 247 10.33 24.46 -20.60
C SER A 247 10.70 24.44 -19.13
N LYS A 248 9.82 25.01 -18.29
CA LYS A 248 9.90 24.84 -16.84
C LYS A 248 9.23 23.53 -16.46
N ILE A 249 10.02 22.60 -15.93
CA ILE A 249 9.55 21.28 -15.50
C ILE A 249 9.44 21.19 -13.98
N ARG A 250 8.59 20.29 -13.50
CA ARG A 250 8.46 19.94 -12.08
C ARG A 250 8.39 18.42 -11.98
N LEU A 251 9.20 17.84 -11.10
CA LEU A 251 9.12 16.41 -10.81
C LEU A 251 7.75 16.09 -10.18
N GLN A 252 7.04 15.14 -10.76
CA GLN A 252 5.84 14.55 -10.17
C GLN A 252 6.22 13.29 -9.41
N PHE A 253 5.42 12.92 -8.40
CA PHE A 253 5.62 11.70 -7.62
C PHE A 253 7.01 11.57 -7.00
N ARG A 254 7.52 12.67 -6.44
CA ARG A 254 8.84 12.73 -5.80
C ARG A 254 9.01 11.60 -4.78
N ASP A 255 7.99 11.38 -3.95
CA ASP A 255 8.05 10.40 -2.85
C ASP A 255 7.95 8.94 -3.35
N HIS A 256 7.63 8.72 -4.63
CA HIS A 256 7.63 7.42 -5.29
C HIS A 256 8.83 7.24 -6.23
N THR A 257 9.88 8.06 -6.09
CA THR A 257 11.09 8.01 -6.92
C THR A 257 12.32 7.81 -6.04
N LEU A 258 13.15 6.83 -6.39
CA LEU A 258 14.46 6.58 -5.76
C LEU A 258 15.56 6.82 -6.79
N ILE A 259 16.55 7.62 -6.42
CA ILE A 259 17.77 7.83 -7.23
C ILE A 259 18.93 7.18 -6.49
N SER A 260 19.67 6.30 -7.18
CA SER A 260 20.80 5.56 -6.63
C SER A 260 22.02 5.68 -7.57
N VAL A 261 23.22 5.62 -7.00
CA VAL A 261 24.48 5.58 -7.75
C VAL A 261 25.11 4.22 -7.53
N GLU A 262 25.27 3.46 -8.61
CA GLU A 262 25.66 2.06 -8.54
C GLU A 262 26.66 1.71 -9.63
N PRO A 263 27.47 0.65 -9.45
CA PRO A 263 28.30 0.13 -10.52
C PRO A 263 27.45 -0.21 -11.75
N ASP A 264 27.98 0.06 -12.94
CA ASP A 264 27.35 -0.34 -14.19
C ASP A 264 27.06 -1.86 -14.20
N GLN A 265 25.77 -2.20 -14.18
CA GLN A 265 25.32 -3.60 -14.16
C GLN A 265 25.38 -4.27 -15.55
N GLU A 266 25.51 -3.50 -16.64
CA GLU A 266 25.48 -4.04 -18.01
C GLU A 266 26.88 -4.28 -18.60
N ASN A 267 27.91 -3.59 -18.12
CA ASN A 267 29.30 -3.76 -18.60
C ASN A 267 30.25 -4.10 -17.43
N ALA A 268 30.43 -5.39 -17.16
CA ALA A 268 31.32 -5.86 -16.09
C ALA A 268 32.82 -5.63 -16.36
N ASP A 269 33.21 -5.42 -17.62
CA ASP A 269 34.61 -5.44 -18.08
C ASP A 269 35.31 -4.06 -18.13
N GLU A 270 34.60 -2.94 -18.03
CA GLU A 270 35.23 -1.60 -17.99
C GLU A 270 35.22 -1.05 -16.55
N ILE A 271 36.43 -0.79 -16.02
CA ILE A 271 36.76 0.00 -14.81
C ILE A 271 35.52 0.66 -14.15
N ARG A 272 34.88 -0.06 -13.22
CA ARG A 272 33.86 0.41 -12.23
C ARG A 272 33.22 1.76 -12.56
N ARG A 273 32.58 1.90 -13.73
CA ARG A 273 31.87 3.13 -14.06
C ARG A 273 30.60 3.14 -13.23
N GLU A 274 30.54 4.06 -12.28
CA GLU A 274 29.32 4.29 -11.53
C GLU A 274 28.30 5.05 -12.39
N MET A 275 27.08 4.55 -12.40
CA MET A 275 25.93 5.07 -13.14
C MET A 275 24.84 5.52 -12.16
N VAL A 276 24.01 6.45 -12.60
CA VAL A 276 22.85 6.91 -11.85
C VAL A 276 21.62 6.14 -12.34
N TYR A 277 20.93 5.50 -11.42
CA TYR A 277 19.70 4.75 -11.66
C TYR A 277 18.53 5.47 -10.99
N VAL A 278 17.43 5.63 -11.74
CA VAL A 278 16.17 6.20 -11.23
C VAL A 278 15.13 5.10 -11.23
N TYR A 279 14.72 4.69 -10.03
CA TYR A 279 13.68 3.69 -9.75
C TYR A 279 12.38 4.39 -9.36
N HIS A 280 11.22 3.78 -9.65
CA HIS A 280 9.94 4.33 -9.20
C HIS A 280 8.92 3.24 -8.87
N SER A 281 7.97 3.53 -7.96
CA SER A 281 6.90 2.58 -7.59
C SER A 281 5.56 2.80 -8.30
N LEU A 282 5.53 3.67 -9.33
CA LEU A 282 4.29 4.06 -10.03
C LEU A 282 3.53 2.89 -10.67
N ARG A 283 4.23 1.81 -11.01
CA ARG A 283 3.67 0.61 -11.66
C ARG A 283 3.69 -0.62 -10.75
N ASN A 284 3.95 -0.44 -9.46
CA ASN A 284 3.90 -1.55 -8.50
C ASN A 284 2.50 -2.14 -8.43
N ARG A 285 2.42 -3.42 -8.11
CA ARG A 285 1.14 -4.11 -7.96
C ARG A 285 0.58 -3.86 -6.57
N ARG A 286 -0.63 -3.31 -6.52
CA ARG A 286 -1.40 -3.17 -5.28
C ARG A 286 -1.71 -4.52 -4.61
N ASP A 287 -1.79 -5.61 -5.37
CA ASP A 287 -2.26 -6.92 -4.87
C ASP A 287 -1.17 -7.76 -4.18
N THR A 288 0.11 -7.39 -4.33
CA THR A 288 1.28 -8.13 -3.77
C THR A 288 2.27 -7.28 -2.93
N PRO A 289 1.86 -6.27 -2.14
CA PRO A 289 2.77 -5.24 -1.62
C PRO A 289 3.62 -5.69 -0.41
N THR A 290 3.53 -6.94 0.06
CA THR A 290 4.18 -7.34 1.32
C THR A 290 4.39 -8.84 1.51
N VAL A 291 4.05 -9.66 0.51
CA VAL A 291 4.37 -11.08 0.59
C VAL A 291 5.82 -11.21 0.16
N GLY A 292 6.72 -11.38 1.13
CA GLY A 292 8.00 -12.01 0.86
C GLY A 292 7.68 -13.40 0.31
N THR A 293 7.67 -13.52 -1.01
CA THR A 293 7.52 -14.80 -1.67
C THR A 293 8.78 -15.59 -1.34
N ASP A 294 8.67 -16.62 -0.51
CA ASP A 294 9.71 -17.65 -0.40
C ASP A 294 10.10 -18.07 -1.83
N ASP A 295 11.41 -18.01 -2.10
CA ASP A 295 12.11 -18.15 -3.39
C ASP A 295 11.76 -19.41 -4.22
N THR A 296 10.52 -19.54 -4.67
CA THR A 296 10.08 -20.68 -5.49
C THR A 296 9.12 -20.31 -6.62
N ALA A 297 8.92 -19.02 -6.90
CA ALA A 297 8.17 -18.58 -8.06
C ALA A 297 9.10 -18.00 -9.13
N SER A 298 9.48 -18.85 -10.10
CA SER A 298 9.80 -18.47 -11.49
C SER A 298 10.94 -17.46 -11.69
N GLU A 299 12.04 -17.91 -12.33
CA GLU A 299 13.13 -17.07 -12.88
C GLU A 299 12.66 -16.04 -13.94
N ASP A 300 11.36 -15.80 -14.10
CA ASP A 300 10.77 -14.89 -15.08
C ASP A 300 9.93 -13.76 -14.44
N GLY A 301 10.17 -13.50 -13.14
CA GLY A 301 9.33 -12.63 -12.31
C GLY A 301 10.06 -11.49 -11.60
N THR A 302 11.15 -10.94 -12.15
CA THR A 302 11.67 -9.65 -11.63
C THR A 302 10.55 -8.62 -11.73
N ALA A 303 10.02 -8.17 -10.59
CA ALA A 303 9.19 -6.97 -10.52
C ALA A 303 9.83 -5.94 -11.46
N GLN A 304 9.09 -5.51 -12.48
CA GLN A 304 9.65 -4.76 -13.59
C GLN A 304 10.05 -3.39 -13.07
N VAL A 305 11.28 -3.32 -12.56
CA VAL A 305 11.88 -2.09 -12.12
C VAL A 305 12.13 -1.28 -13.38
N CYS A 306 11.21 -0.35 -13.67
CA CYS A 306 11.45 0.67 -14.68
C CYS A 306 12.57 1.56 -14.15
N SER A 307 13.80 1.24 -14.53
CA SER A 307 14.97 2.05 -14.21
C SER A 307 15.36 2.89 -15.42
N CYS A 308 15.57 4.19 -15.19
CA CYS A 308 16.26 5.04 -16.17
C CYS A 308 17.73 5.15 -15.78
N ARG A 309 18.62 4.93 -16.76
CA ARG A 309 20.07 4.92 -16.58
C ARG A 309 20.69 6.21 -17.11
N HIS A 310 21.49 6.89 -16.29
CA HIS A 310 22.16 8.15 -16.64
C HIS A 310 23.62 8.15 -16.19
N THR A 311 24.44 9.02 -16.78
CA THR A 311 25.82 9.24 -16.35
C THR A 311 25.88 10.12 -15.10
N LYS A 312 26.99 10.04 -14.34
CA LYS A 312 27.19 10.82 -13.11
C LYS A 312 27.07 12.34 -13.27
N ASN A 313 27.37 12.88 -14.44
CA ASN A 313 27.23 14.33 -14.72
C ASN A 313 25.78 14.82 -14.55
N TYR A 314 24.81 13.92 -14.49
CA TYR A 314 23.41 14.24 -14.25
C TYR A 314 23.10 14.56 -12.78
N LEU A 315 23.91 14.13 -11.81
CA LEU A 315 23.66 14.33 -10.36
C LEU A 315 23.51 15.81 -9.98
N SER A 316 24.33 16.68 -10.58
CA SER A 316 24.27 18.12 -10.35
C SER A 316 22.99 18.77 -10.91
N MET A 317 22.33 18.15 -11.89
CA MET A 317 21.03 18.62 -12.41
C MET A 317 19.86 18.18 -11.53
N VAL A 318 19.96 17.05 -10.82
CA VAL A 318 18.88 16.54 -9.96
C VAL A 318 18.93 17.07 -8.52
N GLY A 319 19.84 17.99 -8.22
CA GLY A 319 19.90 18.69 -6.94
C GLY A 319 20.54 17.89 -5.80
N PHE A 320 21.32 16.85 -6.09
CA PHE A 320 22.20 16.23 -5.09
C PHE A 320 23.44 17.10 -4.91
N ALA A 321 23.45 17.92 -3.85
CA ALA A 321 24.72 18.25 -3.20
C ALA A 321 25.17 16.99 -2.46
N ALA A 322 26.41 16.56 -2.71
CA ALA A 322 27.03 15.41 -2.07
C ALA A 322 27.05 15.52 -0.54
#